data_AF-A0A9D7TMQ2-F1
#
_entry.id   AF-A0A9D7TMQ2-F1
#
_cell.length_a   1.000
_cell.length_b   1.000
_cell.length_c   1.000
_cell.angle_alpha   90.00
_cell.angle_beta   90.00
_cell.angle_gamma   90.00
#
_symmetry.space_group_name_H-M   'P 1'
#
loop_
_entity.id
_entity.type
_entity.pdbx_description
1 polymer ?
#
loop_
_entity_poly.entity_id
_entity_poly.type
_entity_poly.pdbx_seq_one_letter_code
_entity_poly.pdbx_strand_id
1 'polypeptide(L)' 'MRSFDSVKSLRQQINLYLDNELPIEDEKSLIHRVESDPRCTKIFNKEKDFRDFVRNNVKRPSVTPDFIQDLKRRIL' A
#
# COMPACT_ATOMS: atom_id res chain seq x y z
N MET A 1 8.25 -27.16 12.65
CA MET A 1 7.55 -26.64 11.46
C MET A 1 6.75 -25.40 11.83
N ARG A 2 7.22 -24.19 11.47
CA ARG A 2 6.49 -22.93 11.67
C ARG A 2 6.12 -22.36 10.29
N SER A 3 4.96 -22.75 9.77
CA SER A 3 4.43 -22.26 8.49
C SER A 3 3.57 -21.00 8.65
N PHE A 4 3.02 -20.77 9.84
CA PHE A 4 2.13 -19.65 10.14
C PHE A 4 2.82 -18.27 10.20
N ASP A 5 4.13 -18.24 10.50
CA ASP A 5 4.90 -16.99 10.58
C ASP A 5 5.13 -16.39 9.19
N SER A 6 5.27 -17.22 8.15
CA SER A 6 5.57 -16.75 6.79
C SER A 6 4.41 -16.00 6.13
N VAL A 7 3.16 -16.37 6.41
CA VAL A 7 1.99 -15.72 5.77
C VAL A 7 1.67 -14.39 6.45
N LYS A 8 1.80 -14.34 7.80
CA LYS A 8 1.67 -13.08 8.54
C LYS A 8 2.79 -12.10 8.19
N SER A 9 4.02 -12.59 8.10
CA SER A 9 5.20 -11.82 7.63
C SER A 9 4.97 -11.24 6.23
N LEU A 10 4.49 -12.05 5.28
CA LEU A 10 4.23 -11.59 3.92
C LEU A 10 3.17 -10.50 3.88
N ARG A 11 2.04 -10.69 4.58
CA ARG A 11 0.97 -9.70 4.63
C ARG A 11 1.44 -8.37 5.23
N GLN A 12 2.32 -8.45 6.23
CA GLN A 12 2.92 -7.29 6.86
C GLN A 12 3.86 -6.54 5.91
N GLN A 13 4.68 -7.26 5.13
CA GLN A 13 5.52 -6.67 4.08
C GLN A 13 4.68 -6.02 2.97
N ILE A 14 3.60 -6.67 2.54
CA ILE A 14 2.65 -6.11 1.56
C ILE A 14 2.02 -4.82 2.09
N ASN A 15 1.66 -4.77 3.37
CA ASN A 15 1.12 -3.56 3.97
C ASN A 15 2.15 -2.43 3.98
N LEU A 16 3.36 -2.69 4.48
CA LEU A 16 4.46 -1.71 4.47
C LEU A 16 4.73 -1.20 3.05
N TYR A 17 4.70 -2.08 2.05
CA TYR A 17 4.86 -1.69 0.64
C TYR A 17 3.74 -0.76 0.17
N LEU A 18 2.48 -1.11 0.45
CA LEU A 18 1.32 -0.29 0.06
C LEU A 18 1.24 1.04 0.82
N ASP A 19 1.89 1.14 1.98
CA ASP A 19 2.03 2.34 2.79
C ASP A 19 3.28 3.17 2.42
N ASN A 20 4.12 2.71 1.47
CA ASN A 20 5.43 3.27 1.11
C ASN A 20 6.42 3.33 2.30
N GLU A 21 6.27 2.41 3.25
CA GLU A 21 7.13 2.27 4.44
C GLU A 21 8.09 1.07 4.33
N LEU A 22 8.03 0.32 3.22
CA LEU A 22 8.95 -0.81 2.99
C LEU A 22 10.29 -0.28 2.46
N PRO A 23 11.44 -0.71 3.02
CA PRO A 23 12.75 -0.36 2.49
C PRO A 23 12.91 -0.83 1.04
N ILE A 24 13.56 -0.03 0.19
CA ILE A 24 13.74 -0.27 -1.25
C ILE A 24 14.35 -1.66 -1.54
N GLU A 25 15.28 -2.13 -0.71
CA GLU A 25 15.90 -3.45 -0.85
C GLU A 25 14.91 -4.60 -0.63
N ASP A 26 13.96 -4.41 0.29
CA ASP A 26 12.92 -5.38 0.60
C ASP A 26 11.77 -5.31 -0.42
N GLU A 27 11.53 -4.15 -1.06
CA GLU A 27 10.53 -4.01 -2.13
C GLU A 27 10.83 -4.92 -3.31
N LYS A 28 12.08 -4.93 -3.79
CA LYS A 28 12.50 -5.79 -4.91
C LYS A 28 12.30 -7.26 -4.59
N SER A 29 12.67 -7.65 -3.38
CA SER A 29 12.52 -9.02 -2.87
C SER A 29 11.04 -9.41 -2.76
N LEU A 30 10.19 -8.49 -2.30
CA LEU A 30 8.75 -8.69 -2.22
C LEU A 30 8.10 -8.83 -3.60
N ILE A 31 8.42 -7.95 -4.55
CA ILE A 31 7.89 -7.99 -5.91
C ILE A 31 8.26 -9.31 -6.59
N HIS A 32 9.54 -9.71 -6.52
CA HIS A 32 9.99 -11.00 -7.06
C HIS A 32 9.24 -12.19 -6.43
N ARG A 33 8.93 -12.12 -5.12
CA ARG A 33 8.16 -13.16 -4.42
C ARG A 33 6.68 -13.17 -4.82
N VAL A 34 6.10 -12.01 -5.08
CA VAL A 34 4.72 -11.84 -5.55
C VAL A 34 4.56 -12.35 -7.00
N GLU A 35 5.57 -12.16 -7.84
CA GLU A 35 5.59 -12.65 -9.23
C GLU A 35 5.81 -14.17 -9.30
N SER A 36 6.61 -14.73 -8.39
CA SER A 36 6.97 -16.16 -8.41
C SER A 36 5.94 -17.09 -7.75
N ASP A 37 5.10 -16.62 -6.82
CA ASP A 37 4.05 -17.42 -6.18
C ASP A 37 2.65 -16.83 -6.42
N PRO A 38 1.77 -17.52 -7.17
CA PRO A 38 0.39 -17.10 -7.42
C PRO A 38 -0.44 -16.87 -6.15
N ARG A 39 -0.10 -17.52 -5.04
CA ARG A 39 -0.78 -17.31 -3.74
C ARG A 39 -0.40 -15.96 -3.14
N CYS A 40 0.84 -15.54 -3.31
CA CYS A 40 1.31 -14.22 -2.89
C CYS A 40 0.64 -13.13 -3.72
N THR A 41 0.52 -13.33 -5.04
CA THR A 41 -0.24 -12.43 -5.93
C THR A 41 -1.69 -12.25 -5.50
N LYS A 42 -2.38 -13.34 -5.14
CA LYS A 42 -3.76 -13.27 -4.65
C LYS A 42 -3.88 -12.45 -3.36
N ILE A 43 -2.96 -12.60 -2.43
CA ILE A 43 -2.95 -11.84 -1.17
C ILE A 43 -2.67 -10.36 -1.46
N PHE A 44 -1.68 -10.07 -2.30
CA PHE A 44 -1.33 -8.72 -2.72
C PHE A 44 -2.52 -7.98 -3.36
N ASN A 45 -3.15 -8.60 -4.36
CA ASN A 45 -4.31 -8.02 -5.04
C ASN A 45 -5.47 -7.80 -4.07
N LYS A 46 -5.73 -8.74 -3.16
CA LYS A 46 -6.78 -8.59 -2.16
C LYS A 46 -6.55 -7.37 -1.25
N GLU A 47 -5.33 -7.15 -0.77
CA GLU A 47 -5.01 -5.98 0.05
C GLU A 47 -5.10 -4.67 -0.75
N LYS A 48 -4.62 -4.68 -1.99
CA LYS A 48 -4.72 -3.53 -2.90
C LYS A 48 -6.17 -3.17 -3.17
N ASP A 49 -6.99 -4.14 -3.58
CA ASP A 49 -8.40 -3.94 -3.91
C ASP A 49 -9.19 -3.47 -2.69
N PHE A 50 -8.88 -3.97 -1.50
CA PHE A 50 -9.47 -3.50 -0.26
C PHE A 50 -9.13 -2.03 0.03
N ARG A 51 -7.87 -1.62 -0.15
CA ARG A 51 -7.45 -0.22 0.02
C ARG A 51 -8.11 0.70 -1.01
N ASP A 52 -8.22 0.25 -2.26
CA ASP A 52 -8.91 0.99 -3.32
C ASP A 52 -10.42 1.12 -3.01
N PHE A 53 -11.05 0.05 -2.52
CA PHE A 53 -12.42 0.08 -2.05
C PHE A 53 -12.61 1.10 -0.92
N VAL A 54 -11.77 1.08 0.11
CA VAL A 54 -11.83 2.05 1.21
C VAL A 54 -11.60 3.46 0.69
N ARG A 55 -10.61 3.67 -0.18
CA ARG A 55 -10.31 4.98 -0.76
C ARG A 55 -11.50 5.56 -1.55
N ASN A 56 -12.23 4.72 -2.28
CA ASN A 56 -13.37 5.13 -3.09
C ASN A 56 -14.65 5.34 -2.27
N ASN A 57 -14.82 4.61 -1.16
CA ASN A 57 -16.03 4.66 -0.34
C ASN A 57 -15.91 5.61 0.86
N VAL A 58 -14.70 5.99 1.27
CA VAL A 58 -14.49 6.97 2.35
C VAL A 58 -14.72 8.39 1.80
N LYS A 59 -15.74 9.06 2.34
CA LYS A 59 -15.97 10.49 2.09
C LYS A 59 -14.82 11.30 2.71
N ARG A 60 -13.95 11.83 1.86
CA ARG A 60 -12.89 12.76 2.28
C ARG A 60 -13.43 14.19 2.23
N PRO A 61 -13.12 15.03 3.24
CA PRO A 61 -13.47 16.44 3.17
C PRO A 61 -12.80 17.05 1.93
N SER A 62 -13.61 17.73 1.12
CA SER A 62 -13.08 18.54 0.02
C SER A 62 -12.34 19.72 0.62
N VAL A 63 -11.10 19.92 0.20
CA VAL A 63 -10.36 21.15 0.50
C VAL A 63 -11.00 22.32 -0.26
N THR A 64 -11.00 23.51 0.34
CA THR A 64 -11.49 24.71 -0.36
C THR A 64 -10.49 25.15 -1.43
N PRO A 65 -10.95 25.73 -2.55
CA PRO A 65 -10.06 26.26 -3.58
C PRO A 65 -9.07 27.29 -3.03
N ASP A 66 -9.50 28.11 -2.06
CA ASP A 66 -8.66 29.12 -1.42
C ASP A 66 -7.49 28.49 -0.65
N PHE A 67 -7.74 27.38 0.05
CA PHE A 67 -6.68 26.65 0.73
C PHE A 67 -5.63 26.10 -0.25
N ILE A 68 -6.06 25.64 -1.42
CA ILE A 68 -5.14 25.19 -2.49
C ILE A 68 -4.30 26.36 -3.01
N GLN A 69 -4.91 27.54 -3.22
CA GLN A 69 -4.22 28.73 -3.70
C GLN A 69 -3.21 29.27 -2.67
N ASP A 70 -3.56 29.24 -1.39
CA ASP A 70 -2.69 29.67 -0.31
C ASP A 70 -1.52 28.70 -0.09
N LEU A 71 -1.74 27.39 -0.23
CA LEU A 71 -0.66 26.41 -0.22
C LEU A 71 0.31 26.63 -1.39
N LYS A 72 -0.22 26.83 -2.61
CA LYS A 72 0.60 27.10 -3.80
C LYS A 72 1.48 28.34 -3.61
N ARG A 73 0.92 29.42 -3.04
CA ARG A 73 1.65 30.68 -2.77
C ARG A 73 2.71 30.59 -1.66
N ARG A 74 2.69 29.55 -0.83
CA ARG A 74 3.66 29.35 0.26
C ARG A 74 4.81 28.42 -0.12
N ILE A 75 4.62 27.55 -1.11
CA ILE A 75 5.60 26.55 -1.56
C ILE A 75 6.33 27.01 -2.83
N LEU A 76 5.68 27.80 -3.68
CA LEU A 76 6.27 28.52 -4.83
C LEU A 76 6.56 29.97 -4.45
#